data_AF-A0A845F2N6-F1
#
_entry.id   AF-A0A845F2N6-F1
#
_cell.length_a   1.000
_cell.length_b   1.000
_cell.length_c   1.000
_cell.angle_alpha   90.00
_cell.angle_beta   90.00
_cell.angle_gamma   90.00
#
_symmetry.space_group_name_H-M   'P 1'
#
loop_
_entity.id
_entity.type
_entity.pdbx_description
1 polymer ?
#
loop_
_entity_poly.entity_id
_entity_poly.type
_entity_poly.pdbx_seq_one_letter_code
_entity_poly.pdbx_strand_id
1 'polypeptide(L)'
;MKKWLVSLLVLTFLLAPPFAQDAQAGIIGKGDATGTPGEWYIGDEPTSVKSGSLPLVFVHGLNSSSKTWIDQNDMDELTYSKNYQTAYIDLYPTKNMWDNGQLLASKLKEMNAYFGKKVILVTHSKGGVDAQAAIVHANAQQYVDKVITLSTPHKGSQLADLAHSSWAGWLAAIIGNRNDATYSLQTGYMSYFRSVTDSKPTISATPYYTFGGTSWGSFGGALYWGGLYLRPYGPNDGAVTVTSSRLPYGNEIRVGNWDHFSIRTGSATFNLFEPYLTQSVPAFAPLNSLNETTEPEEASVLIRGGEFNGTKVEKIQIEPNTKSIAIDWMSQNKDSVITLQGPDQKTYTVTNTTQDTGMFEGAFHHQMKVNTPTAGTWKLKVKQPRKESYLMQVAYESELNEDLQIEMSNAKEVKLQVNSAKIDQKSIEGSIVIQYSQNGKNKQKKVSQEEFNSLKSFPMKHAGEGVYHIMLDVNGKTTKGASFERTILHTVYMDANGKVYQP
;
A
#
# COMPACT_ATOMS: atom_id res chain seq x y z
N MET A 1 33.47 -21.67 57.63
CA MET A 1 34.66 -21.98 56.79
C MET A 1 34.20 -22.45 55.40
N LYS A 2 35.12 -22.69 54.46
CA LYS A 2 34.87 -22.87 53.01
C LYS A 2 34.23 -24.21 52.62
N LYS A 3 33.28 -24.17 51.64
CA LYS A 3 33.04 -25.14 50.53
C LYS A 3 32.59 -26.58 50.92
N TRP A 4 31.97 -27.42 50.07
CA TRP A 4 31.47 -27.45 48.66
C TRP A 4 30.16 -28.30 48.64
N LEU A 5 29.15 -28.13 47.78
CA LEU A 5 29.04 -28.40 46.32
C LEU A 5 29.09 -29.90 45.91
N VAL A 6 27.93 -30.53 45.67
CA VAL A 6 27.69 -31.77 44.86
C VAL A 6 26.27 -31.72 44.25
N SER A 7 26.04 -32.36 43.09
CA SER A 7 24.71 -32.53 42.46
C SER A 7 24.49 -33.99 42.01
N LEU A 8 23.22 -34.47 42.04
CA LEU A 8 22.53 -35.47 41.18
C LEU A 8 21.13 -35.73 41.83
N LEU A 9 19.97 -35.86 41.15
CA LEU A 9 19.50 -36.86 40.16
C LEU A 9 19.38 -38.30 40.74
N VAL A 10 18.30 -39.09 40.58
CA VAL A 10 17.05 -38.96 39.77
C VAL A 10 15.79 -38.97 40.71
N LEU A 11 14.64 -39.68 40.63
CA LEU A 11 13.99 -40.69 39.74
C LEU A 11 12.42 -40.64 39.92
N THR A 12 11.64 -41.08 38.91
CA THR A 12 10.21 -41.55 38.89
C THR A 12 9.14 -40.99 39.87
N PHE A 13 7.99 -40.45 39.41
CA PHE A 13 6.77 -41.15 38.89
C PHE A 13 6.12 -42.11 39.92
N LEU A 14 4.79 -42.22 40.13
CA LEU A 14 3.55 -41.92 39.36
C LEU A 14 2.38 -41.83 40.42
N LEU A 15 1.37 -40.94 40.39
CA LEU A 15 0.08 -41.03 39.65
C LEU A 15 -0.93 -39.99 40.22
N ALA A 16 -1.56 -39.15 39.39
CA ALA A 16 -2.93 -38.59 39.53
C ALA A 16 -3.10 -37.40 38.55
N PRO A 17 -4.18 -37.31 37.74
CA PRO A 17 -4.40 -36.18 36.83
C PRO A 17 -5.18 -35.03 37.50
N PRO A 18 -4.66 -33.79 37.51
CA PRO A 18 -5.52 -32.62 37.66
C PRO A 18 -6.34 -32.43 36.38
N PHE A 19 -7.63 -32.12 36.55
CA PHE A 19 -8.58 -31.95 35.45
C PHE A 19 -8.09 -30.93 34.42
N ALA A 20 -8.12 -31.30 33.13
CA ALA A 20 -8.07 -30.33 32.06
C ALA A 20 -9.36 -29.49 32.10
N GLN A 21 -9.23 -28.21 32.44
CA GLN A 21 -10.22 -27.24 32.00
C GLN A 21 -9.98 -27.00 30.52
N ASP A 22 -10.97 -27.29 29.68
CA ASP A 22 -10.95 -26.91 28.26
C ASP A 22 -11.10 -25.38 28.14
N ALA A 23 -10.01 -24.68 28.43
CA ALA A 23 -9.82 -23.33 27.94
C ALA A 23 -9.84 -23.40 26.42
N GLN A 24 -10.93 -22.94 25.80
CA GLN A 24 -11.05 -22.83 24.35
C GLN A 24 -10.03 -21.80 23.85
N ALA A 25 -8.82 -22.28 23.56
CA ALA A 25 -7.77 -21.51 22.95
C ALA A 25 -8.23 -21.08 21.55
N GLY A 26 -8.69 -19.83 21.44
CA GLY A 26 -9.17 -19.27 20.19
C GLY A 26 -8.12 -19.46 19.09
N ILE A 27 -8.53 -20.07 17.97
CA ILE A 27 -7.61 -20.44 16.89
C ILE A 27 -7.19 -19.16 16.15
N ILE A 28 -6.04 -18.62 16.57
CA ILE A 28 -5.35 -17.52 15.90
C ILE A 28 -4.97 -17.97 14.47
N GLY A 29 -5.20 -17.11 13.48
CA GLY A 29 -4.60 -17.26 12.15
C GLY A 29 -5.50 -17.84 11.05
N LYS A 30 -6.62 -17.17 10.79
CA LYS A 30 -7.16 -17.01 9.42
C LYS A 30 -7.46 -15.53 9.22
N GLY A 31 -7.22 -15.01 8.01
CA GLY A 31 -7.59 -13.63 7.66
C GLY A 31 -9.09 -13.39 7.84
N ASP A 32 -9.46 -12.14 8.14
CA ASP A 32 -10.80 -11.73 8.59
C ASP A 32 -11.90 -12.45 7.81
N ALA A 33 -12.69 -13.27 8.51
CA ALA A 33 -13.64 -14.18 7.87
C ALA A 33 -14.61 -13.40 6.97
N THR A 34 -14.43 -13.57 5.65
CA THR A 34 -14.95 -12.67 4.61
C THR A 34 -16.41 -12.33 4.81
N GLY A 35 -16.70 -11.02 4.86
CA GLY A 35 -18.05 -10.49 4.84
C GLY A 35 -18.83 -10.93 3.60
N THR A 36 -20.16 -10.76 3.62
CA THR A 36 -21.06 -11.19 2.54
C THR A 36 -21.40 -10.01 1.64
N PRO A 37 -20.83 -9.87 0.43
CA PRO A 37 -20.93 -8.63 -0.33
C PRO A 37 -22.37 -8.28 -0.72
N GLY A 38 -22.87 -7.16 -0.20
CA GLY A 38 -24.25 -6.70 -0.34
C GLY A 38 -25.11 -6.88 0.92
N GLU A 39 -24.61 -7.56 1.95
CA GLU A 39 -25.18 -7.46 3.30
C GLU A 39 -24.76 -6.14 3.96
N TRP A 40 -25.62 -5.65 4.85
CA TRP A 40 -25.32 -4.51 5.71
C TRP A 40 -26.03 -4.67 7.04
N TYR A 41 -25.36 -4.21 8.09
CA TYR A 41 -25.74 -4.43 9.48
C TYR A 41 -25.98 -3.08 10.16
N ILE A 42 -27.03 -2.99 10.98
CA ILE A 42 -27.25 -1.87 11.90
C ILE A 42 -26.40 -2.12 13.15
N GLY A 43 -25.68 -1.10 13.63
CA GLY A 43 -25.03 -1.14 14.95
C GLY A 43 -26.04 -0.91 16.07
N ASP A 44 -25.64 -1.12 17.33
CA ASP A 44 -26.54 -1.02 18.48
C ASP A 44 -27.28 0.34 18.51
N GLU A 45 -28.62 0.30 18.59
CA GLU A 45 -29.43 1.52 18.57
C GLU A 45 -29.30 2.27 19.91
N PRO A 46 -28.81 3.52 19.93
CA PRO A 46 -28.66 4.28 21.17
C PRO A 46 -30.03 4.69 21.74
N THR A 47 -30.16 4.67 23.07
CA THR A 47 -31.40 5.00 23.79
C THR A 47 -31.94 6.41 23.53
N SER A 48 -31.11 7.29 22.98
CA SER A 48 -31.51 8.54 22.35
C SER A 48 -30.56 8.84 21.19
N VAL A 49 -31.05 9.46 20.11
CA VAL A 49 -30.19 9.86 18.98
C VAL A 49 -29.65 11.27 19.19
N LYS A 50 -28.35 11.47 18.99
CA LYS A 50 -27.66 12.76 19.11
C LYS A 50 -28.30 13.81 18.21
N SER A 51 -28.80 14.89 18.80
CA SER A 51 -29.52 15.95 18.07
C SER A 51 -28.69 16.54 16.94
N GLY A 52 -29.32 16.76 15.78
CA GLY A 52 -28.68 17.29 14.57
C GLY A 52 -27.74 16.33 13.82
N SER A 53 -27.57 15.09 14.31
CA SER A 53 -26.72 14.08 13.66
C SER A 53 -27.41 13.37 12.48
N LEU A 54 -26.61 12.87 11.56
CA LEU A 54 -27.02 11.94 10.51
C LEU A 54 -26.44 10.54 10.79
N PRO A 55 -27.04 9.45 10.27
CA PRO A 55 -26.51 8.11 10.44
C PRO A 55 -25.15 7.97 9.76
N LEU A 56 -24.27 7.20 10.38
CA LEU A 56 -22.94 6.91 9.86
C LEU A 56 -22.97 5.58 9.12
N VAL A 57 -22.45 5.54 7.89
CA VAL A 57 -22.26 4.30 7.13
C VAL A 57 -20.77 4.04 6.99
N PHE A 58 -20.30 2.96 7.60
CA PHE A 58 -18.91 2.57 7.67
C PHE A 58 -18.53 1.63 6.52
N VAL A 59 -17.56 2.05 5.70
CA VAL A 59 -17.17 1.36 4.45
C VAL A 59 -15.70 0.93 4.53
N HIS A 60 -15.46 -0.38 4.45
CA HIS A 60 -14.13 -0.99 4.57
C HIS A 60 -13.25 -0.85 3.31
N GLY A 61 -11.97 -1.21 3.46
CA GLY A 61 -10.97 -1.22 2.39
C GLY A 61 -10.83 -2.55 1.64
N LEU A 62 -9.70 -2.69 0.94
CA LEU A 62 -9.23 -3.91 0.27
C LEU A 62 -9.15 -5.11 1.24
N ASN A 63 -9.40 -6.33 0.75
CA ASN A 63 -9.25 -7.61 1.47
C ASN A 63 -10.02 -7.74 2.81
N SER A 64 -10.91 -6.80 3.14
CA SER A 64 -11.54 -6.72 4.47
C SER A 64 -13.08 -6.75 4.37
N SER A 65 -13.75 -6.46 5.48
CA SER A 65 -15.21 -6.48 5.64
C SER A 65 -15.67 -5.42 6.66
N SER A 66 -16.98 -5.28 6.85
CA SER A 66 -17.62 -4.50 7.93
C SER A 66 -16.92 -4.62 9.29
N LYS A 67 -16.44 -5.82 9.62
CA LYS A 67 -15.68 -6.16 10.84
C LYS A 67 -14.47 -5.26 11.13
N THR A 68 -13.87 -4.63 10.12
CA THR A 68 -12.73 -3.70 10.31
C THR A 68 -13.08 -2.49 11.22
N TRP A 69 -14.37 -2.24 11.46
CA TRP A 69 -14.89 -1.19 12.34
C TRP A 69 -15.34 -1.68 13.72
N ILE A 70 -15.32 -2.99 13.97
CA ILE A 70 -15.88 -3.67 15.15
C ILE A 70 -14.81 -4.57 15.81
N ASP A 71 -14.22 -5.48 15.04
CA ASP A 71 -13.17 -6.39 15.51
C ASP A 71 -11.87 -5.61 15.74
N GLN A 72 -11.42 -5.58 16.99
CA GLN A 72 -10.22 -4.84 17.44
C GLN A 72 -10.26 -3.35 17.07
N ASN A 73 -11.46 -2.75 17.10
CA ASN A 73 -11.68 -1.34 16.81
C ASN A 73 -12.75 -0.78 17.76
N ASP A 74 -12.44 0.33 18.45
CA ASP A 74 -13.34 1.01 19.38
C ASP A 74 -14.28 2.01 18.67
N MET A 75 -14.29 2.08 17.34
CA MET A 75 -15.15 2.97 16.57
C MET A 75 -16.64 2.72 16.83
N ASP A 76 -17.08 1.46 16.85
CA ASP A 76 -18.48 1.09 17.11
C ASP A 76 -18.91 1.53 18.53
N GLU A 77 -18.23 1.05 19.57
CA GLU A 77 -18.47 1.43 20.97
C GLU A 77 -18.44 2.96 21.19
N LEU A 78 -17.49 3.66 20.57
CA LEU A 78 -17.36 5.11 20.67
C LEU A 78 -18.51 5.84 19.97
N THR A 79 -19.00 5.36 18.82
CA THR A 79 -20.13 5.97 18.12
C THR A 79 -21.46 5.73 18.85
N TYR A 80 -21.67 4.52 19.37
CA TYR A 80 -22.80 4.14 20.21
C TYR A 80 -22.86 4.96 21.49
N SER A 81 -21.76 5.01 22.26
CA SER A 81 -21.67 5.82 23.50
C SER A 81 -21.79 7.34 23.27
N LYS A 82 -21.60 7.79 22.03
CA LYS A 82 -21.83 9.18 21.58
C LYS A 82 -23.22 9.39 20.96
N ASN A 83 -24.13 8.42 21.07
CA ASN A 83 -25.52 8.47 20.61
C ASN A 83 -25.70 8.63 19.08
N TYR A 84 -24.78 8.10 18.26
CA TYR A 84 -24.96 8.05 16.80
C TYR A 84 -25.72 6.80 16.35
N GLN A 85 -26.51 6.92 15.28
CA GLN A 85 -27.03 5.76 14.55
C GLN A 85 -25.96 5.31 13.55
N THR A 86 -25.70 4.00 13.45
CA THR A 86 -24.64 3.47 12.58
C THR A 86 -25.12 2.31 11.72
N ALA A 87 -24.45 2.12 10.58
CA ALA A 87 -24.54 0.93 9.77
C ALA A 87 -23.17 0.56 9.20
N TYR A 88 -22.95 -0.74 8.99
CA TYR A 88 -21.71 -1.32 8.47
C TYR A 88 -22.05 -2.11 7.21
N ILE A 89 -21.32 -1.90 6.11
CA ILE A 89 -21.59 -2.59 4.83
C ILE A 89 -20.45 -3.51 4.43
N ASP A 90 -20.80 -4.70 3.95
CA ASP A 90 -19.88 -5.58 3.23
C ASP A 90 -19.95 -5.30 1.72
N LEU A 91 -18.83 -4.87 1.15
CA LEU A 91 -18.60 -4.76 -0.29
C LEU A 91 -17.73 -5.93 -0.78
N TYR A 92 -17.48 -6.05 -2.09
CA TYR A 92 -16.57 -7.09 -2.56
C TYR A 92 -15.13 -6.74 -2.14
N PRO A 93 -14.41 -7.61 -1.41
CA PRO A 93 -13.07 -7.31 -0.90
C PRO A 93 -12.01 -7.16 -2.00
N THR A 94 -12.25 -7.79 -3.16
CA THR A 94 -11.26 -7.98 -4.24
C THR A 94 -11.70 -7.46 -5.61
N LYS A 95 -12.85 -6.77 -5.71
CA LYS A 95 -13.29 -6.11 -6.95
C LYS A 95 -12.90 -4.64 -7.05
N ASN A 96 -12.81 -4.15 -8.28
CA ASN A 96 -12.60 -2.74 -8.62
C ASN A 96 -13.71 -1.82 -8.04
N MET A 97 -13.47 -0.50 -8.10
CA MET A 97 -14.41 0.49 -7.56
C MET A 97 -15.70 0.68 -8.37
N TRP A 98 -15.77 0.28 -9.63
CA TRP A 98 -17.02 0.35 -10.42
C TRP A 98 -18.05 -0.66 -9.92
N ASP A 99 -17.63 -1.92 -9.73
CA ASP A 99 -18.46 -2.97 -9.13
C ASP A 99 -18.91 -2.59 -7.71
N ASN A 100 -17.97 -2.17 -6.85
CA ASN A 100 -18.29 -1.77 -5.47
C ASN A 100 -19.13 -0.50 -5.42
N GLY A 101 -18.93 0.45 -6.34
CA GLY A 101 -19.73 1.68 -6.42
C GLY A 101 -21.18 1.43 -6.79
N GLN A 102 -21.46 0.51 -7.72
CA GLN A 102 -22.83 0.10 -8.05
C GLN A 102 -23.51 -0.63 -6.87
N LEU A 103 -22.79 -1.54 -6.22
CA LEU A 103 -23.28 -2.25 -5.03
C LEU A 103 -23.60 -1.28 -3.88
N LEU A 104 -22.65 -0.41 -3.54
CA LEU A 104 -22.80 0.62 -2.51
C LEU A 104 -23.95 1.59 -2.82
N ALA A 105 -24.11 2.02 -4.07
CA ALA A 105 -25.23 2.89 -4.45
C ALA A 105 -26.61 2.22 -4.27
N SER A 106 -26.74 0.93 -4.58
CA SER A 106 -27.97 0.18 -4.29
C SER A 106 -28.25 0.09 -2.79
N LYS A 107 -27.20 -0.14 -1.99
CA LYS A 107 -27.33 -0.35 -0.54
C LYS A 107 -27.56 0.96 0.22
N LEU A 108 -26.98 2.06 -0.24
CA LEU A 108 -27.28 3.41 0.26
C LEU A 108 -28.74 3.81 0.02
N LYS A 109 -29.40 3.31 -1.04
CA LYS A 109 -30.83 3.47 -1.25
C LYS A 109 -31.66 2.70 -0.22
N GLU A 110 -31.27 1.47 0.11
CA GLU A 110 -31.91 0.67 1.17
C GLU A 110 -31.76 1.33 2.54
N MET A 111 -30.53 1.75 2.90
CA MET A 111 -30.24 2.49 4.13
C MET A 111 -30.99 3.82 4.22
N ASN A 112 -31.10 4.56 3.12
CA ASN A 112 -31.86 5.81 3.08
C ASN A 112 -33.37 5.59 3.31
N ALA A 113 -33.93 4.49 2.77
CA ALA A 113 -35.31 4.10 3.03
C ALA A 113 -35.53 3.65 4.48
N TYR A 114 -34.55 3.00 5.11
CA TYR A 114 -34.59 2.61 6.52
C TYR A 114 -34.48 3.82 7.47
N PHE A 115 -33.45 4.67 7.30
CA PHE A 115 -33.21 5.81 8.19
C PHE A 115 -34.10 7.03 7.91
N GLY A 116 -34.74 7.11 6.74
CA GLY A 116 -35.57 8.24 6.31
C GLY A 116 -34.83 9.55 6.02
N LYS A 117 -33.49 9.53 5.99
CA LYS A 117 -32.61 10.70 5.84
C LYS A 117 -31.32 10.35 5.10
N LYS A 118 -30.58 11.37 4.63
CA LYS A 118 -29.22 11.19 4.09
C LYS A 118 -28.27 10.63 5.16
N VAL A 119 -27.27 9.89 4.73
CA VAL A 119 -26.20 9.31 5.58
C VAL A 119 -24.87 10.01 5.38
N ILE A 120 -23.97 9.88 6.35
CA ILE A 120 -22.56 10.29 6.27
C ILE A 120 -21.73 9.04 6.07
N LEU A 121 -20.88 9.01 5.03
CA LEU A 121 -19.97 7.87 4.84
C LEU A 121 -18.70 8.09 5.66
N VAL A 122 -18.29 7.09 6.42
CA VAL A 122 -16.95 7.03 7.03
C VAL A 122 -16.22 5.86 6.38
N THR A 123 -15.18 6.17 5.60
CA THR A 123 -14.57 5.20 4.69
C THR A 123 -13.09 5.03 4.99
N HIS A 124 -12.60 3.80 4.95
CA HIS A 124 -11.18 3.47 5.14
C HIS A 124 -10.56 2.94 3.85
N SER A 125 -9.32 3.37 3.55
CA SER A 125 -8.54 2.85 2.43
C SER A 125 -9.36 2.88 1.12
N LYS A 126 -9.38 1.80 0.33
CA LYS A 126 -10.17 1.65 -0.92
C LYS A 126 -11.64 2.09 -0.80
N GLY A 127 -12.28 1.98 0.37
CA GLY A 127 -13.70 2.30 0.55
C GLY A 127 -14.08 3.73 0.17
N GLY A 128 -13.15 4.70 0.25
CA GLY A 128 -13.38 6.07 -0.20
C GLY A 128 -13.37 6.25 -1.73
N VAL A 129 -12.65 5.38 -2.46
CA VAL A 129 -12.69 5.31 -3.93
C VAL A 129 -14.02 4.67 -4.38
N ASP A 130 -14.45 3.63 -3.67
CA ASP A 130 -15.73 2.95 -3.89
C ASP A 130 -16.92 3.90 -3.63
N ALA A 131 -16.83 4.75 -2.59
CA ALA A 131 -17.78 5.83 -2.32
C ALA A 131 -17.84 6.87 -3.45
N GLN A 132 -16.70 7.28 -4.01
CA GLN A 132 -16.68 8.19 -5.16
C GLN A 132 -17.34 7.57 -6.40
N ALA A 133 -17.08 6.29 -6.67
CA ALA A 133 -17.75 5.58 -7.76
C ALA A 133 -19.28 5.53 -7.54
N ALA A 134 -19.74 5.23 -6.32
CA ALA A 134 -21.17 5.25 -5.98
C ALA A 134 -21.82 6.63 -6.18
N ILE A 135 -21.19 7.69 -5.63
CA ILE A 135 -21.73 9.05 -5.63
C ILE A 135 -21.74 9.65 -7.04
N VAL A 136 -20.61 9.56 -7.75
CA VAL A 136 -20.34 10.31 -9.01
C VAL A 136 -20.72 9.53 -10.28
N HIS A 137 -20.83 8.20 -10.20
CA HIS A 137 -21.09 7.34 -11.36
C HIS A 137 -22.27 6.37 -11.19
N ALA A 138 -22.83 6.22 -9.98
CA ALA A 138 -24.03 5.41 -9.72
C ALA A 138 -25.16 6.20 -9.01
N ASN A 139 -25.16 7.54 -9.12
CA ASN A 139 -26.22 8.45 -8.65
C ASN A 139 -26.49 8.45 -7.12
N ALA A 140 -25.55 7.99 -6.29
CA ALA A 140 -25.73 7.96 -4.83
C ALA A 140 -25.66 9.34 -4.13
N GLN A 141 -25.35 10.43 -4.86
CA GLN A 141 -25.34 11.83 -4.39
C GLN A 141 -26.63 12.25 -3.63
N GLN A 142 -27.75 11.59 -3.90
CA GLN A 142 -29.05 11.85 -3.28
C GLN A 142 -29.21 11.18 -1.89
N TYR A 143 -28.42 10.15 -1.60
CA TYR A 143 -28.44 9.39 -0.35
C TYR A 143 -27.32 9.80 0.62
N VAL A 144 -26.23 10.37 0.11
CA VAL A 144 -25.07 10.79 0.91
C VAL A 144 -25.10 12.30 1.20
N ASP A 145 -24.83 12.69 2.44
CA ASP A 145 -24.66 14.09 2.85
C ASP A 145 -23.22 14.57 2.66
N LYS A 146 -22.25 13.80 3.16
CA LYS A 146 -20.81 14.06 3.08
C LYS A 146 -20.01 12.75 3.25
N VAL A 147 -18.71 12.80 2.95
CA VAL A 147 -17.79 11.65 3.07
C VAL A 147 -16.57 12.01 3.92
N ILE A 148 -16.26 11.18 4.92
CA ILE A 148 -14.98 11.18 5.65
C ILE A 148 -14.10 10.06 5.05
N THR A 149 -12.87 10.36 4.63
CA THR A 149 -11.94 9.38 4.05
C THR A 149 -10.67 9.24 4.89
N LEU A 150 -10.42 8.05 5.43
CA LEU A 150 -9.27 7.72 6.27
C LEU A 150 -8.24 6.94 5.42
N SER A 151 -7.15 7.60 5.04
CA SER A 151 -6.08 7.06 4.19
C SER A 151 -6.55 6.41 2.89
N THR A 152 -7.55 6.99 2.23
CA THR A 152 -8.00 6.49 0.93
C THR A 152 -6.98 6.81 -0.16
N PRO A 153 -6.52 5.82 -0.96
CA PRO A 153 -5.60 6.03 -2.08
C PRO A 153 -6.33 6.66 -3.28
N HIS A 154 -6.68 7.95 -3.19
CA HIS A 154 -7.40 8.67 -4.24
C HIS A 154 -6.58 8.83 -5.53
N LYS A 155 -5.24 8.80 -5.45
CA LYS A 155 -4.32 8.73 -6.60
C LYS A 155 -3.64 7.35 -6.73
N GLY A 156 -4.22 6.31 -6.11
CA GLY A 156 -3.66 4.96 -6.10
C GLY A 156 -2.54 4.76 -5.08
N SER A 157 -1.83 3.63 -5.18
CA SER A 157 -0.66 3.34 -4.35
C SER A 157 0.41 2.65 -5.19
N GLN A 158 1.66 3.09 -5.05
CA GLN A 158 2.81 2.47 -5.70
C GLN A 158 3.05 1.02 -5.21
N LEU A 159 2.41 0.57 -4.11
CA LEU A 159 2.41 -0.85 -3.72
C LEU A 159 1.50 -1.70 -4.63
N ALA A 160 0.42 -1.13 -5.16
CA ALA A 160 -0.40 -1.79 -6.17
C ALA A 160 0.38 -1.89 -7.49
N ASP A 161 1.08 -0.83 -7.87
CA ASP A 161 2.03 -0.83 -8.99
C ASP A 161 3.10 -1.92 -8.79
N LEU A 162 3.67 -2.02 -7.59
CA LEU A 162 4.67 -3.04 -7.25
C LEU A 162 4.09 -4.46 -7.35
N ALA A 163 2.90 -4.72 -6.82
CA ALA A 163 2.23 -6.01 -6.92
C ALA A 163 1.88 -6.41 -8.37
N HIS A 164 1.60 -5.43 -9.23
CA HIS A 164 1.40 -5.64 -10.67
C HIS A 164 2.69 -5.51 -11.51
N SER A 165 3.84 -5.16 -10.92
CA SER A 165 5.16 -5.18 -11.58
C SER A 165 5.59 -6.58 -12.03
N SER A 166 6.57 -6.65 -12.93
CA SER A 166 7.18 -7.92 -13.34
C SER A 166 7.99 -8.58 -12.23
N TRP A 167 8.55 -7.83 -11.27
CA TRP A 167 9.42 -8.38 -10.23
C TRP A 167 8.64 -8.95 -9.02
N ALA A 168 7.40 -8.51 -8.77
CA ALA A 168 6.56 -9.11 -7.73
C ALA A 168 5.47 -10.03 -8.30
N GLY A 169 5.28 -10.04 -9.62
CA GLY A 169 4.05 -10.52 -10.24
C GLY A 169 3.71 -11.98 -10.06
N TRP A 170 4.70 -12.86 -9.99
CA TRP A 170 4.48 -14.28 -9.64
C TRP A 170 4.13 -14.45 -8.15
N LEU A 171 4.74 -13.65 -7.26
CA LEU A 171 4.54 -13.76 -5.81
C LEU A 171 3.14 -13.25 -5.46
N ALA A 172 2.77 -12.07 -5.97
CA ALA A 172 1.42 -11.52 -5.85
C ALA A 172 0.33 -12.41 -6.49
N ALA A 173 0.66 -13.18 -7.54
CA ALA A 173 -0.24 -14.19 -8.11
C ALA A 173 -0.34 -15.47 -7.26
N ILE A 174 0.75 -15.94 -6.65
CA ILE A 174 0.78 -17.12 -5.77
C ILE A 174 -0.01 -16.87 -4.47
N ILE A 175 0.05 -15.64 -3.92
CA ILE A 175 -0.64 -15.24 -2.69
C ILE A 175 -2.03 -14.59 -2.93
N GLY A 176 -2.51 -14.55 -4.18
CA GLY A 176 -3.88 -14.12 -4.51
C GLY A 176 -4.15 -12.61 -4.58
N ASN A 177 -3.15 -11.76 -4.30
CA ASN A 177 -3.32 -10.30 -4.26
C ASN A 177 -3.31 -9.60 -5.63
N ARG A 178 -3.19 -10.34 -6.74
CA ARG A 178 -3.54 -9.85 -8.08
C ARG A 178 -5.03 -10.08 -8.39
N ASN A 179 -5.82 -9.03 -8.19
CA ASN A 179 -7.26 -9.01 -8.41
C ASN A 179 -7.73 -7.64 -8.95
N ASP A 180 -9.02 -7.50 -9.22
CA ASP A 180 -9.57 -6.28 -9.83
C ASP A 180 -9.49 -5.06 -8.89
N ALA A 181 -9.56 -5.26 -7.58
CA ALA A 181 -9.35 -4.20 -6.59
C ALA A 181 -7.92 -3.65 -6.68
N THR A 182 -6.90 -4.50 -6.54
CA THR A 182 -5.49 -4.07 -6.60
C THR A 182 -5.12 -3.53 -7.97
N TYR A 183 -5.68 -4.09 -9.06
CA TYR A 183 -5.53 -3.51 -10.39
C TYR A 183 -6.14 -2.11 -10.50
N SER A 184 -7.30 -1.85 -9.91
CA SER A 184 -7.89 -0.49 -9.92
C SER A 184 -7.13 0.53 -9.07
N LEU A 185 -6.32 0.08 -8.10
CA LEU A 185 -5.55 0.96 -7.20
C LEU A 185 -4.15 1.31 -7.71
N GLN A 186 -3.76 0.85 -8.90
CA GLN A 186 -2.51 1.28 -9.55
C GLN A 186 -2.55 2.79 -9.83
N THR A 187 -1.43 3.49 -9.67
CA THR A 187 -1.38 4.97 -9.73
C THR A 187 -1.86 5.51 -11.08
N GLY A 188 -1.34 4.98 -12.19
CA GLY A 188 -1.79 5.35 -13.53
C GLY A 188 -3.28 5.06 -13.79
N TYR A 189 -3.84 3.97 -13.24
CA TYR A 189 -5.28 3.68 -13.35
C TYR A 189 -6.12 4.70 -12.56
N MET A 190 -5.65 5.10 -11.38
CA MET A 190 -6.29 6.14 -10.59
C MET A 190 -6.20 7.51 -11.27
N SER A 191 -5.11 7.86 -11.97
CA SER A 191 -5.05 9.08 -12.78
C SER A 191 -6.10 9.12 -13.90
N TYR A 192 -6.36 7.98 -14.54
CA TYR A 192 -7.51 7.85 -15.44
C TYR A 192 -8.84 8.06 -14.70
N PHE A 193 -9.04 7.42 -13.54
CA PHE A 193 -10.24 7.58 -12.72
C PHE A 193 -10.48 9.04 -12.31
N ARG A 194 -9.43 9.77 -11.89
CA ARG A 194 -9.48 11.22 -11.56
C ARG A 194 -9.99 12.01 -12.76
N SER A 195 -9.44 11.77 -13.95
CA SER A 195 -9.82 12.50 -15.17
C SER A 195 -11.32 12.39 -15.55
N VAL A 196 -11.95 11.24 -15.28
CA VAL A 196 -13.37 10.97 -15.61
C VAL A 196 -14.33 11.23 -14.44
N THR A 197 -13.81 11.58 -13.26
CA THR A 197 -14.56 11.76 -12.01
C THR A 197 -14.54 13.21 -11.55
N ASP A 198 -13.36 13.81 -11.47
CA ASP A 198 -13.11 15.09 -10.80
C ASP A 198 -13.62 16.27 -11.65
N SER A 199 -13.82 16.03 -12.95
CA SER A 199 -14.40 16.95 -13.93
C SER A 199 -15.94 16.98 -13.93
N LYS A 200 -16.62 16.10 -13.16
CA LYS A 200 -18.08 15.98 -13.18
C LYS A 200 -18.75 16.95 -12.20
N PRO A 201 -19.83 17.66 -12.58
CA PRO A 201 -20.56 18.57 -11.69
C PRO A 201 -21.08 17.95 -10.38
N THR A 202 -21.35 16.63 -10.35
CA THR A 202 -21.69 15.91 -9.11
C THR A 202 -20.62 16.02 -8.02
N ILE A 203 -19.36 16.30 -8.35
CA ILE A 203 -18.27 16.33 -7.37
C ILE A 203 -18.47 17.42 -6.30
N SER A 204 -19.16 18.51 -6.61
CA SER A 204 -19.51 19.58 -5.66
C SER A 204 -20.84 19.36 -4.91
N ALA A 205 -21.59 18.30 -5.25
CA ALA A 205 -22.88 17.97 -4.62
C ALA A 205 -22.73 17.17 -3.30
N THR A 206 -21.51 16.76 -2.93
CA THR A 206 -21.22 16.02 -1.70
C THR A 206 -19.79 16.34 -1.24
N PRO A 207 -19.59 17.10 -0.14
CA PRO A 207 -18.25 17.46 0.32
C PRO A 207 -17.48 16.26 0.88
N TYR A 208 -16.18 16.24 0.61
CA TYR A 208 -15.22 15.26 1.12
C TYR A 208 -14.33 15.88 2.20
N TYR A 209 -14.01 15.08 3.22
CA TYR A 209 -13.16 15.43 4.34
C TYR A 209 -12.07 14.36 4.49
N THR A 210 -10.82 14.72 4.20
CA THR A 210 -9.72 13.74 4.04
C THR A 210 -8.77 13.72 5.24
N PHE A 211 -8.29 12.52 5.57
CA PHE A 211 -7.27 12.25 6.57
C PHE A 211 -6.16 11.37 5.97
N GLY A 212 -4.91 11.65 6.35
CA GLY A 212 -3.74 10.87 5.93
C GLY A 212 -2.82 10.51 7.11
N GLY A 213 -2.20 9.34 7.05
CA GLY A 213 -1.21 8.88 8.01
C GLY A 213 0.24 9.16 7.60
N THR A 214 1.16 9.14 8.58
CA THR A 214 2.61 9.32 8.38
C THR A 214 3.47 8.32 9.17
N SER A 215 2.87 7.36 9.88
CA SER A 215 3.56 6.31 10.63
C SER A 215 3.56 5.02 9.81
N TRP A 216 4.62 4.21 9.92
CA TRP A 216 4.71 2.92 9.23
C TRP A 216 4.48 1.73 10.18
N GLY A 217 3.92 2.00 11.36
CA GLY A 217 3.84 1.05 12.46
C GLY A 217 5.21 0.70 13.05
N SER A 218 5.26 -0.41 13.79
CA SER A 218 6.50 -0.91 14.43
C SER A 218 7.51 -1.44 13.42
N PHE A 219 8.80 -1.24 13.69
CA PHE A 219 9.90 -1.77 12.86
C PHE A 219 9.70 -3.26 12.56
N GLY A 220 9.63 -3.58 11.27
CA GLY A 220 9.50 -4.95 10.78
C GLY A 220 8.09 -5.51 10.68
N GLY A 221 7.03 -4.72 10.93
CA GLY A 221 5.68 -5.06 10.45
C GLY A 221 5.54 -4.90 8.92
N ALA A 222 4.45 -5.39 8.34
CA ALA A 222 4.19 -5.27 6.89
C ALA A 222 4.18 -3.79 6.43
N LEU A 223 3.46 -2.93 7.18
CA LEU A 223 3.42 -1.49 6.95
C LEU A 223 4.79 -0.81 7.05
N TYR A 224 5.76 -1.39 7.78
CA TYR A 224 7.12 -0.81 7.84
C TYR A 224 7.84 -0.93 6.49
N TRP A 225 7.67 -2.05 5.80
CA TRP A 225 8.29 -2.29 4.49
C TRP A 225 7.51 -1.65 3.35
N GLY A 226 6.17 -1.66 3.43
CA GLY A 226 5.35 -0.84 2.58
C GLY A 226 5.71 0.65 2.69
N GLY A 227 5.90 1.16 3.91
CA GLY A 227 6.25 2.56 4.13
C GLY A 227 7.67 2.94 3.74
N LEU A 228 8.62 2.02 3.92
CA LEU A 228 9.99 2.17 3.44
C LEU A 228 10.08 2.12 1.91
N TYR A 229 9.26 1.29 1.24
CA TYR A 229 9.09 1.33 -0.21
C TYR A 229 8.43 2.64 -0.67
N LEU A 230 7.49 3.16 0.11
CA LEU A 230 6.77 4.39 -0.22
C LEU A 230 7.54 5.68 0.10
N ARG A 231 8.62 5.62 0.91
CA ARG A 231 9.53 6.75 1.23
C ARG A 231 9.90 7.63 0.02
N PRO A 232 10.38 7.08 -1.12
CA PRO A 232 10.71 7.87 -2.33
C PRO A 232 9.55 8.64 -2.96
N TYR A 233 8.30 8.34 -2.59
CA TYR A 233 7.09 9.01 -3.07
C TYR A 233 6.46 9.91 -1.98
N GLY A 234 7.25 10.22 -0.93
CA GLY A 234 6.91 11.16 0.14
C GLY A 234 6.37 10.54 1.45
N PRO A 235 5.89 11.39 2.38
CA PRO A 235 5.26 10.96 3.62
C PRO A 235 4.09 10.02 3.35
N ASN A 236 3.98 8.94 4.12
CA ASN A 236 3.03 7.86 3.89
C ASN A 236 2.73 7.08 5.18
N ASP A 237 1.65 6.30 5.18
CA ASP A 237 1.16 5.55 6.35
C ASP A 237 1.51 4.05 6.37
N GLY A 238 2.49 3.65 5.56
CA GLY A 238 2.83 2.26 5.32
C GLY A 238 2.12 1.60 4.13
N ALA A 239 1.06 2.20 3.59
CA ALA A 239 0.37 1.69 2.39
C ALA A 239 -0.06 2.76 1.36
N VAL A 240 -0.25 4.01 1.79
CA VAL A 240 -0.73 5.13 0.98
C VAL A 240 0.08 6.40 1.30
N THR A 241 0.50 7.13 0.28
CA THR A 241 1.18 8.43 0.46
C THR A 241 0.18 9.52 0.84
N VAL A 242 0.63 10.51 1.62
CA VAL A 242 -0.18 11.67 2.01
C VAL A 242 -0.72 12.40 0.76
N THR A 243 0.09 12.53 -0.29
CA THR A 243 -0.33 13.08 -1.59
C THR A 243 -1.44 12.28 -2.27
N SER A 244 -1.48 10.95 -2.10
CA SER A 244 -2.58 10.12 -2.59
C SER A 244 -3.81 10.14 -1.66
N SER A 245 -3.63 10.43 -0.37
CA SER A 245 -4.75 10.60 0.59
C SER A 245 -5.57 11.89 0.39
N ARG A 246 -5.12 12.78 -0.50
CA ARG A 246 -5.72 14.10 -0.78
C ARG A 246 -6.69 14.08 -1.95
N LEU A 247 -7.56 15.08 -1.97
CA LEU A 247 -8.45 15.41 -3.09
C LEU A 247 -8.35 16.92 -3.37
N PRO A 248 -8.13 17.37 -4.62
CA PRO A 248 -8.07 18.79 -4.96
C PRO A 248 -9.36 19.57 -4.65
N TYR A 249 -10.50 18.88 -4.53
CA TYR A 249 -11.83 19.40 -4.18
C TYR A 249 -12.30 18.97 -2.77
N GLY A 250 -11.45 18.28 -2.01
CA GLY A 250 -11.74 17.87 -0.63
C GLY A 250 -11.13 18.80 0.40
N ASN A 251 -11.61 18.72 1.63
CA ASN A 251 -11.06 19.46 2.77
C ASN A 251 -10.14 18.51 3.56
N GLU A 252 -8.83 18.74 3.54
CA GLU A 252 -7.90 18.02 4.41
C GLU A 252 -8.14 18.45 5.87
N ILE A 253 -8.64 17.52 6.70
CA ILE A 253 -8.89 17.79 8.11
C ILE A 253 -7.63 17.55 8.93
N ARG A 254 -6.89 16.45 8.65
CA ARG A 254 -5.61 16.19 9.32
C ARG A 254 -4.73 15.19 8.60
N VAL A 255 -3.47 15.56 8.43
CA VAL A 255 -2.35 14.60 8.34
C VAL A 255 -1.81 14.37 9.75
N GLY A 256 -1.61 13.12 10.15
CA GLY A 256 -1.19 12.78 11.51
C GLY A 256 -0.37 11.49 11.59
N ASN A 257 0.27 11.27 12.75
CA ASN A 257 1.16 10.14 12.98
C ASN A 257 0.42 8.82 13.26
N TRP A 258 -0.46 8.45 12.34
CA TRP A 258 -1.13 7.15 12.26
C TRP A 258 -0.52 6.32 11.14
N ASP A 259 -0.64 5.01 11.27
CA ASP A 259 -0.38 4.04 10.20
C ASP A 259 -1.71 3.65 9.52
N HIS A 260 -1.62 2.90 8.42
CA HIS A 260 -2.77 2.53 7.61
C HIS A 260 -3.88 1.77 8.37
N PHE A 261 -3.56 1.13 9.50
CA PHE A 261 -4.56 0.46 10.34
C PHE A 261 -4.97 1.30 11.55
N SER A 262 -4.04 1.95 12.24
CA SER A 262 -4.39 2.78 13.41
C SER A 262 -5.20 4.04 13.07
N ILE A 263 -5.19 4.50 11.81
CA ILE A 263 -6.01 5.65 11.39
C ILE A 263 -7.53 5.36 11.42
N ARG A 264 -7.95 4.09 11.27
CA ARG A 264 -9.38 3.71 11.33
C ARG A 264 -9.90 3.43 12.74
N THR A 265 -9.05 3.55 13.76
CA THR A 265 -9.42 3.34 15.17
C THR A 265 -10.21 4.54 15.72
N GLY A 266 -11.30 4.29 16.44
CA GLY A 266 -12.16 5.31 17.04
C GLY A 266 -11.40 6.31 17.92
N SER A 267 -10.68 5.83 18.93
CA SER A 267 -9.85 6.69 19.80
C SER A 267 -8.75 7.47 19.06
N ALA A 268 -8.33 7.02 17.88
CA ALA A 268 -7.29 7.67 17.09
C ALA A 268 -7.80 8.85 16.25
N THR A 269 -9.00 8.75 15.65
CA THR A 269 -9.51 9.76 14.70
C THR A 269 -10.93 10.28 14.93
N PHE A 270 -11.81 9.56 15.64
CA PHE A 270 -13.23 9.94 15.75
C PHE A 270 -13.44 11.35 16.28
N ASN A 271 -12.79 11.73 17.39
CA ASN A 271 -12.93 13.06 18.00
C ASN A 271 -12.48 14.22 17.06
N LEU A 272 -11.78 13.92 15.96
CA LEU A 272 -11.36 14.90 14.95
C LEU A 272 -12.41 15.09 13.85
N PHE A 273 -13.18 14.06 13.51
CA PHE A 273 -14.28 14.14 12.54
C PHE A 273 -15.68 14.25 13.17
N GLU A 274 -15.85 14.01 14.48
CA GLU A 274 -17.11 14.20 15.21
C GLU A 274 -17.77 15.58 14.97
N PRO A 275 -17.04 16.72 14.89
CA PRO A 275 -17.62 18.04 14.61
C PRO A 275 -18.28 18.19 13.23
N TYR A 276 -18.07 17.23 12.31
CA TYR A 276 -18.57 17.24 10.94
C TYR A 276 -19.80 16.32 10.76
N LEU A 277 -20.11 15.49 11.77
CA LEU A 277 -21.16 14.47 11.71
C LEU A 277 -22.59 15.01 11.92
N THR A 278 -22.77 16.33 11.84
CA THR A 278 -24.04 17.04 11.93
C THR A 278 -24.43 17.63 10.57
N GLN A 279 -25.70 18.03 10.43
CA GLN A 279 -26.18 18.75 9.23
C GLN A 279 -25.49 20.12 9.07
N SER A 280 -25.29 20.85 10.17
CA SER A 280 -24.62 22.15 10.21
C SER A 280 -23.12 22.01 10.45
N VAL A 281 -22.33 21.95 9.37
CA VAL A 281 -20.86 21.94 9.43
C VAL A 281 -20.35 23.35 9.81
N PRO A 282 -19.26 23.49 10.60
CA PRO A 282 -18.60 24.78 10.80
C PRO A 282 -18.23 25.46 9.47
N ALA A 283 -18.33 26.79 9.41
CA ALA A 283 -17.96 27.56 8.24
C ALA A 283 -16.44 27.51 8.03
N PHE A 284 -16.00 26.89 6.92
CA PHE A 284 -14.60 26.90 6.51
C PHE A 284 -14.26 28.20 5.78
N ALA A 285 -13.09 28.76 6.10
CA ALA A 285 -12.36 29.51 5.09
C ALA A 285 -11.96 28.51 3.99
N PRO A 286 -12.19 28.80 2.70
CA PRO A 286 -11.67 27.94 1.65
C PRO A 286 -10.14 27.93 1.78
N LEU A 287 -9.58 26.75 2.01
CA LEU A 287 -8.14 26.57 1.81
C LEU A 287 -7.88 26.90 0.34
N ASN A 288 -7.06 27.94 0.09
CA ASN A 288 -6.41 28.10 -1.20
C ASN A 288 -5.84 26.73 -1.59
N SER A 289 -6.09 26.29 -2.82
CA SER A 289 -5.59 25.01 -3.33
C SER A 289 -4.13 24.87 -2.90
N LEU A 290 -3.85 23.93 -1.99
CA LEU A 290 -2.49 23.67 -1.57
C LEU A 290 -1.77 23.25 -2.84
N ASN A 291 -0.87 24.12 -3.33
CA ASN A 291 -0.04 23.80 -4.47
C ASN A 291 0.63 22.47 -4.14
N GLU A 292 0.31 21.43 -4.89
CA GLU A 292 0.86 20.11 -4.65
C GLU A 292 2.35 20.19 -4.97
N THR A 293 3.16 20.45 -3.94
CA THR A 293 4.59 20.21 -3.97
C THR A 293 4.78 18.71 -4.07
N THR A 294 4.69 18.23 -5.31
CA THR A 294 5.17 16.92 -5.73
C THR A 294 6.66 16.90 -5.44
N GLU A 295 7.03 16.37 -4.28
CA GLU A 295 8.40 15.90 -4.03
C GLU A 295 8.74 14.95 -5.19
N PRO A 296 9.87 15.14 -5.90
CA PRO A 296 10.20 14.35 -7.08
C PRO A 296 10.43 12.89 -6.70
N GLU A 297 9.97 11.94 -7.54
CA GLU A 297 10.12 10.51 -7.28
C GLU A 297 11.61 10.12 -7.18
N GLU A 298 12.08 9.80 -5.97
CA GLU A 298 13.47 9.39 -5.70
C GLU A 298 13.74 7.97 -6.25
N ALA A 299 14.86 7.77 -6.96
CA ALA A 299 15.38 6.43 -7.23
C ALA A 299 16.12 5.88 -6.00
N SER A 300 15.39 5.61 -4.91
CA SER A 300 15.95 5.12 -3.63
C SER A 300 15.89 3.61 -3.44
N VAL A 301 15.31 2.85 -4.38
CA VAL A 301 15.13 1.40 -4.26
C VAL A 301 15.89 0.60 -5.33
N LEU A 302 16.17 -0.65 -5.01
CA LEU A 302 16.55 -1.72 -5.92
C LEU A 302 15.56 -2.85 -5.74
N ILE A 303 15.02 -3.38 -6.84
CA ILE A 303 14.07 -4.49 -6.82
C ILE A 303 14.65 -5.65 -7.63
N ARG A 304 14.74 -6.83 -7.02
CA ARG A 304 15.09 -8.08 -7.70
C ARG A 304 14.04 -9.13 -7.37
N GLY A 305 13.96 -10.18 -8.16
CA GLY A 305 12.93 -11.19 -7.97
C GLY A 305 13.08 -12.37 -8.91
N GLY A 306 12.50 -13.49 -8.52
CA GLY A 306 12.32 -14.64 -9.40
C GLY A 306 11.76 -15.84 -8.65
N GLU A 307 11.97 -17.03 -9.24
CA GLU A 307 11.74 -18.31 -8.61
C GLU A 307 13.03 -19.15 -8.64
N PHE A 308 13.25 -19.99 -7.62
CA PHE A 308 14.37 -20.94 -7.59
C PHE A 308 14.07 -22.12 -6.66
N ASN A 309 14.97 -23.11 -6.71
CA ASN A 309 15.03 -24.23 -5.76
C ASN A 309 16.45 -24.28 -5.16
N GLY A 310 16.60 -24.64 -3.88
CA GLY A 310 17.88 -24.97 -3.26
C GLY A 310 18.71 -23.77 -2.82
N THR A 311 19.28 -22.99 -3.75
CA THR A 311 20.14 -21.82 -3.41
C THR A 311 20.10 -20.75 -4.50
N LYS A 312 19.86 -19.50 -4.10
CA LYS A 312 20.02 -18.28 -4.91
C LYS A 312 21.14 -17.43 -4.35
N VAL A 313 21.80 -16.67 -5.23
CA VAL A 313 22.66 -15.54 -4.87
C VAL A 313 22.22 -14.35 -5.71
N GLU A 314 21.88 -13.23 -5.07
CA GLU A 314 21.79 -11.92 -5.70
C GLU A 314 23.04 -11.10 -5.40
N LYS A 315 23.32 -10.13 -6.28
CA LYS A 315 24.33 -9.09 -6.08
C LYS A 315 23.64 -7.77 -5.81
N ILE A 316 24.29 -6.90 -5.04
CA ILE A 316 23.82 -5.56 -4.71
C ILE A 316 25.03 -4.63 -4.80
N GLN A 317 25.02 -3.62 -5.66
CA GLN A 317 25.99 -2.52 -5.60
C GLN A 317 25.58 -1.50 -4.53
N ILE A 318 26.56 -1.01 -3.77
CA ILE A 318 26.39 0.10 -2.83
C ILE A 318 27.46 1.15 -3.12
N GLU A 319 27.03 2.37 -3.40
CA GLU A 319 27.91 3.51 -3.65
C GLU A 319 28.54 4.10 -2.36
N PRO A 320 29.64 4.87 -2.47
CA PRO A 320 30.16 5.64 -1.34
C PRO A 320 29.14 6.63 -0.76
N ASN A 321 29.29 6.95 0.52
CA ASN A 321 28.43 7.85 1.30
C ASN A 321 26.98 7.36 1.56
N THR A 322 26.59 6.14 1.14
CA THR A 322 25.33 5.53 1.58
C THR A 322 25.29 5.45 3.12
N LYS A 323 24.30 6.12 3.74
CA LYS A 323 24.17 6.28 5.19
C LYS A 323 23.64 5.00 5.84
N SER A 324 22.64 4.38 5.22
CA SER A 324 22.18 3.03 5.56
C SER A 324 21.57 2.33 4.33
N ILE A 325 21.56 1.00 4.36
CA ILE A 325 20.67 0.18 3.53
C ILE A 325 19.76 -0.66 4.43
N ALA A 326 18.55 -0.90 3.96
CA ALA A 326 17.62 -1.86 4.54
C ALA A 326 17.17 -2.83 3.44
N ILE A 327 17.25 -4.13 3.72
CA ILE A 327 16.91 -5.21 2.80
C ILE A 327 15.72 -5.96 3.36
N ASP A 328 14.70 -6.16 2.53
CA ASP A 328 13.71 -7.20 2.73
C ASP A 328 13.80 -8.25 1.62
N TRP A 329 13.60 -9.49 2.01
CA TRP A 329 13.40 -10.63 1.14
C TRP A 329 12.02 -11.21 1.45
N MET A 330 11.02 -10.79 0.68
CA MET A 330 9.66 -11.25 0.82
C MET A 330 9.46 -12.53 -0.01
N SER A 331 8.98 -13.62 0.59
CA SER A 331 8.70 -14.88 -0.11
C SER A 331 7.55 -15.67 0.52
N GLN A 332 7.14 -16.79 -0.07
CA GLN A 332 6.11 -17.65 0.52
C GLN A 332 6.63 -18.56 1.67
N ASN A 333 7.92 -18.49 2.02
CA ASN A 333 8.56 -19.45 2.93
C ASN A 333 9.15 -18.75 4.18
N LYS A 334 8.59 -19.04 5.37
CA LYS A 334 9.06 -18.52 6.67
C LYS A 334 10.44 -19.03 7.11
N ASP A 335 10.95 -20.10 6.52
CA ASP A 335 12.14 -20.86 6.96
C ASP A 335 13.37 -20.69 6.04
N SER A 336 13.35 -19.74 5.11
CA SER A 336 14.46 -19.48 4.19
C SER A 336 15.71 -18.95 4.91
N VAL A 337 16.85 -19.63 4.74
CA VAL A 337 18.11 -19.27 5.39
C VAL A 337 18.86 -18.26 4.55
N ILE A 338 18.83 -17.00 4.99
CA ILE A 338 19.34 -15.83 4.26
C ILE A 338 20.61 -15.29 4.94
N THR A 339 21.61 -14.92 4.15
CA THR A 339 22.88 -14.34 4.62
C THR A 339 23.40 -13.31 3.63
N LEU A 340 23.63 -12.09 4.10
CA LEU A 340 24.24 -10.99 3.37
C LEU A 340 25.75 -10.97 3.65
N GLN A 341 26.57 -10.74 2.62
CA GLN A 341 28.03 -10.63 2.73
C GLN A 341 28.52 -9.35 2.05
N GLY A 342 29.31 -8.55 2.78
CA GLY A 342 29.94 -7.32 2.31
C GLY A 342 31.29 -7.52 1.60
N PRO A 343 31.80 -6.49 0.90
CA PRO A 343 33.11 -6.52 0.24
C PRO A 343 34.28 -6.61 1.23
N ASP A 344 34.05 -6.19 2.48
CA ASP A 344 34.96 -6.33 3.62
C ASP A 344 34.91 -7.71 4.30
N GLN A 345 34.21 -8.68 3.69
CA GLN A 345 33.93 -10.02 4.17
C GLN A 345 33.05 -10.11 5.43
N LYS A 346 32.51 -9.01 5.97
CA LYS A 346 31.53 -9.10 7.07
C LYS A 346 30.24 -9.76 6.58
N THR A 347 29.63 -10.55 7.45
CA THR A 347 28.35 -11.23 7.19
C THR A 347 27.26 -10.76 8.13
N TYR A 348 26.04 -10.67 7.61
CA TYR A 348 24.84 -10.26 8.31
C TYR A 348 23.74 -11.29 8.07
N THR A 349 22.92 -11.54 9.08
CA THR A 349 21.78 -12.46 9.04
C THR A 349 20.47 -11.69 9.22
N VAL A 350 19.36 -12.33 8.88
CA VAL A 350 18.01 -11.81 9.15
C VAL A 350 17.87 -11.42 10.63
N THR A 351 17.40 -10.21 10.88
CA THR A 351 17.14 -9.67 12.23
C THR A 351 15.69 -9.86 12.66
N ASN A 352 14.76 -10.02 11.71
CA ASN A 352 13.34 -10.25 11.97
C ASN A 352 12.65 -10.94 10.78
N THR A 353 11.66 -11.78 11.07
CA THR A 353 10.81 -12.46 10.08
C THR A 353 9.35 -12.36 10.49
N THR A 354 8.53 -11.69 9.69
CA THR A 354 7.09 -11.45 9.93
C THR A 354 6.27 -11.84 8.71
N GLN A 355 4.95 -12.01 8.91
CA GLN A 355 4.01 -12.29 7.83
C GLN A 355 3.38 -10.96 7.37
N ASP A 356 3.21 -10.79 6.06
CA ASP A 356 2.48 -9.66 5.48
C ASP A 356 0.97 -9.81 5.75
N THR A 357 0.33 -8.70 6.12
CA THR A 357 -1.11 -8.59 6.39
C THR A 357 -1.73 -7.40 5.65
N GLY A 358 -1.18 -7.06 4.48
CA GLY A 358 -1.50 -5.90 3.65
C GLY A 358 -1.44 -6.27 2.17
N MET A 359 -0.62 -5.57 1.38
CA MET A 359 -0.61 -5.73 -0.09
C MET A 359 -0.15 -7.12 -0.55
N PHE A 360 0.64 -7.83 0.26
CA PHE A 360 1.19 -9.14 -0.06
C PHE A 360 0.75 -10.20 0.97
N GLU A 361 -0.48 -10.07 1.48
CA GLU A 361 -1.06 -10.88 2.54
C GLU A 361 -0.68 -12.37 2.42
N GLY A 362 -0.11 -12.92 3.49
CA GLY A 362 0.32 -14.31 3.54
C GLY A 362 1.78 -14.58 3.14
N ALA A 363 2.47 -13.64 2.50
CA ALA A 363 3.93 -13.70 2.32
C ALA A 363 4.68 -13.51 3.65
N PHE A 364 5.98 -13.84 3.67
CA PHE A 364 6.88 -13.62 4.79
C PHE A 364 8.01 -12.67 4.39
N HIS A 365 8.14 -11.57 5.12
CA HIS A 365 9.28 -10.65 5.05
C HIS A 365 10.47 -11.24 5.82
N HIS A 366 11.69 -11.04 5.31
CA HIS A 366 12.94 -11.48 5.94
C HIS A 366 13.98 -10.37 5.87
N GLN A 367 14.27 -9.80 7.04
CA GLN A 367 14.62 -8.40 7.15
C GLN A 367 16.05 -8.20 7.65
N MET A 368 16.79 -7.26 7.07
CA MET A 368 18.13 -6.86 7.49
C MET A 368 18.30 -5.34 7.38
N LYS A 369 19.11 -4.73 8.25
CA LYS A 369 19.59 -3.35 8.09
C LYS A 369 21.10 -3.29 8.29
N VAL A 370 21.79 -2.54 7.42
CA VAL A 370 23.22 -2.21 7.58
C VAL A 370 23.37 -0.70 7.63
N ASN A 371 23.85 -0.18 8.76
CA ASN A 371 24.24 1.22 8.89
C ASN A 371 25.67 1.39 8.38
N THR A 372 25.97 2.51 7.72
CA THR A 372 27.28 2.83 7.12
C THR A 372 27.90 1.64 6.34
N PRO A 373 27.21 1.05 5.35
CA PRO A 373 27.72 -0.06 4.56
C PRO A 373 29.00 0.33 3.81
N THR A 374 29.98 -0.58 3.76
CA THR A 374 31.16 -0.43 2.92
C THR A 374 30.79 -0.48 1.44
N ALA A 375 31.18 0.54 0.66
CA ALA A 375 30.89 0.62 -0.76
C ALA A 375 31.52 -0.53 -1.58
N GLY A 376 30.86 -0.93 -2.66
CA GLY A 376 31.25 -2.03 -3.55
C GLY A 376 30.15 -3.07 -3.75
N THR A 377 30.51 -4.24 -4.25
CA THR A 377 29.56 -5.33 -4.54
C THR A 377 29.33 -6.23 -3.32
N TRP A 378 28.11 -6.20 -2.81
CA TRP A 378 27.58 -7.10 -1.79
C TRP A 378 26.93 -8.34 -2.44
N LYS A 379 26.78 -9.41 -1.65
CA LYS A 379 26.14 -10.67 -2.07
C LYS A 379 25.08 -11.07 -1.07
N LEU A 380 23.83 -11.21 -1.50
CA LEU A 380 22.76 -11.81 -0.70
C LEU A 380 22.60 -13.27 -1.11
N LYS A 381 22.88 -14.20 -0.21
CA LYS A 381 22.75 -15.65 -0.44
C LYS A 381 21.55 -16.19 0.32
N VAL A 382 20.70 -16.94 -0.37
CA VAL A 382 19.49 -17.56 0.20
C VAL A 382 19.51 -19.05 -0.06
N LYS A 383 19.19 -19.84 0.97
CA LYS A 383 18.99 -21.29 0.88
C LYS A 383 17.56 -21.64 1.29
N GLN A 384 16.87 -22.40 0.46
CA GLN A 384 15.54 -22.93 0.73
C GLN A 384 15.43 -24.28 0.00
N PRO A 385 15.24 -25.41 0.71
CA PRO A 385 15.13 -26.73 0.07
C PRO A 385 13.86 -26.90 -0.78
N ARG A 386 12.81 -26.11 -0.49
CA ARG A 386 11.56 -26.08 -1.27
C ARG A 386 11.69 -25.13 -2.46
N LYS A 387 10.64 -25.07 -3.30
CA LYS A 387 10.50 -23.98 -4.27
C LYS A 387 10.28 -22.67 -3.52
N GLU A 388 11.03 -21.63 -3.89
CA GLU A 388 10.85 -20.28 -3.39
C GLU A 388 10.63 -19.31 -4.54
N SER A 389 9.69 -18.40 -4.33
CA SER A 389 9.30 -17.34 -5.25
C SER A 389 9.34 -16.05 -4.45
N TYR A 390 10.19 -15.10 -4.84
CA TYR A 390 10.58 -13.99 -3.97
C TYR A 390 10.51 -12.62 -4.67
N LEU A 391 10.36 -11.59 -3.84
CA LEU A 391 10.64 -10.20 -4.13
C LEU A 391 11.73 -9.75 -3.15
N MET A 392 12.88 -9.33 -3.65
CA MET A 392 13.94 -8.71 -2.88
C MET A 392 13.88 -7.20 -3.09
N GLN A 393 13.74 -6.43 -2.01
CA GLN A 393 13.85 -4.99 -2.02
C GLN A 393 15.09 -4.56 -1.24
N VAL A 394 15.86 -3.63 -1.79
CA VAL A 394 16.86 -2.85 -1.04
C VAL A 394 16.43 -1.39 -1.07
N ALA A 395 16.25 -0.78 0.09
CA ALA A 395 16.07 0.67 0.21
C ALA A 395 17.41 1.31 0.60
N TYR A 396 17.78 2.37 -0.12
CA TYR A 396 19.03 3.10 0.03
C TYR A 396 18.77 4.45 0.68
N GLU A 397 19.54 4.78 1.71
CA GLU A 397 19.60 6.13 2.26
C GLU A 397 20.88 6.80 1.76
N SER A 398 20.77 7.46 0.60
CA SER A 398 21.93 7.94 -0.17
C SER A 398 21.65 9.28 -0.83
N GLU A 399 22.70 10.09 -0.95
CA GLU A 399 22.69 11.40 -1.62
C GLU A 399 22.58 11.29 -3.16
N LEU A 400 22.51 10.05 -3.67
CA LEU A 400 22.34 9.69 -5.07
C LEU A 400 20.87 9.51 -5.49
N ASN A 401 19.95 9.36 -4.54
CA ASN A 401 18.56 8.98 -4.84
C ASN A 401 17.81 10.06 -5.66
N GLU A 402 18.07 11.33 -5.36
CA GLU A 402 17.48 12.50 -6.03
C GLU A 402 18.01 12.72 -7.47
N ASP A 403 19.17 12.12 -7.80
CA ASP A 403 19.94 12.38 -9.03
C ASP A 403 19.50 11.56 -10.25
N LEU A 404 18.46 10.75 -10.09
CA LEU A 404 17.96 9.79 -11.06
C LEU A 404 16.43 9.85 -11.03
N GLN A 405 15.82 10.39 -12.09
CA GLN A 405 14.37 10.61 -12.15
C GLN A 405 13.83 10.18 -13.51
N ILE A 406 12.61 9.62 -13.57
CA ILE A 406 11.93 9.37 -14.84
C ILE A 406 11.20 10.64 -15.28
N GLU A 407 11.43 11.04 -16.52
CA GLU A 407 10.63 12.02 -17.25
C GLU A 407 9.79 11.27 -18.28
N MET A 408 8.46 11.47 -18.23
CA MET A 408 7.56 11.07 -19.30
C MET A 408 7.03 12.30 -20.01
N SER A 409 7.35 12.41 -21.30
CA SER A 409 6.83 13.50 -22.13
C SER A 409 5.49 13.13 -22.77
N ASN A 410 4.70 14.15 -23.11
CA ASN A 410 3.40 14.02 -23.80
C ASN A 410 3.46 13.23 -25.12
N ALA A 411 4.65 12.97 -25.67
CA ALA A 411 4.88 12.15 -26.86
C ALA A 411 4.77 10.63 -26.62
N LYS A 412 4.43 10.18 -25.39
CA LYS A 412 4.51 8.79 -24.92
C LYS A 412 5.94 8.25 -24.88
N GLU A 413 6.90 9.14 -24.65
CA GLU A 413 8.32 8.80 -24.55
C GLU A 413 8.80 8.83 -23.10
N VAL A 414 9.39 7.71 -22.66
CA VAL A 414 10.06 7.56 -21.37
C VAL A 414 11.53 7.95 -21.50
N LYS A 415 12.06 8.73 -20.56
CA LYS A 415 13.47 9.16 -20.50
C LYS A 415 13.94 9.16 -19.05
N LEU A 416 15.22 8.84 -18.82
CA LEU A 416 15.86 9.01 -17.51
C LEU A 416 16.58 10.37 -17.49
N GLN A 417 16.22 11.24 -16.55
CA GLN A 417 17.04 12.38 -16.18
C GLN A 417 18.11 11.93 -15.17
N VAL A 418 19.31 12.51 -15.32
CA VAL A 418 20.53 12.11 -14.59
C VAL A 418 21.32 13.35 -14.21
N ASN A 419 21.67 13.51 -12.93
CA ASN A 419 22.55 14.60 -12.50
C ASN A 419 24.01 14.35 -12.91
N SER A 420 24.38 14.86 -14.09
CA SER A 420 25.69 14.67 -14.71
C SER A 420 26.87 15.27 -13.94
N ALA A 421 26.64 16.05 -12.87
CA ALA A 421 27.70 16.50 -11.97
C ALA A 421 28.16 15.40 -10.99
N LYS A 422 27.25 14.51 -10.58
CA LYS A 422 27.51 13.41 -9.63
C LYS A 422 27.61 12.04 -10.31
N ILE A 423 26.94 11.85 -11.44
CA ILE A 423 26.84 10.57 -12.17
C ILE A 423 27.52 10.71 -13.55
N ASP A 424 28.36 9.74 -13.92
CA ASP A 424 28.82 9.62 -15.31
C ASP A 424 27.65 9.12 -16.16
N GLN A 425 26.94 10.06 -16.79
CA GLN A 425 25.79 9.76 -17.65
C GLN A 425 26.13 8.74 -18.76
N LYS A 426 27.37 8.69 -19.25
CA LYS A 426 27.80 7.74 -20.30
C LYS A 426 28.02 6.32 -19.77
N SER A 427 28.16 6.15 -18.46
CA SER A 427 28.25 4.85 -17.80
C SER A 427 26.90 4.20 -17.49
N ILE A 428 25.79 4.91 -17.74
CA ILE A 428 24.45 4.37 -17.52
C ILE A 428 24.14 3.27 -18.53
N GLU A 429 23.92 2.06 -18.02
CA GLU A 429 23.48 0.88 -18.74
C GLU A 429 22.36 0.16 -17.97
N GLY A 430 21.68 -0.80 -18.59
CA GLY A 430 20.61 -1.58 -17.95
C GLY A 430 19.45 -1.82 -18.90
N SER A 431 18.27 -2.15 -18.38
CA SER A 431 17.13 -2.55 -19.22
C SER A 431 15.85 -1.78 -18.88
N ILE A 432 15.12 -1.39 -19.91
CA ILE A 432 13.70 -1.02 -19.78
C ILE A 432 12.82 -2.21 -20.15
N VAL A 433 11.80 -2.44 -19.35
CA VAL A 433 10.69 -3.35 -19.64
C VAL A 433 9.39 -2.56 -19.59
N ILE A 434 8.57 -2.67 -20.64
CA ILE A 434 7.19 -2.19 -20.62
C ILE A 434 6.26 -3.41 -20.62
N GLN A 435 5.38 -3.51 -19.62
CA GLN A 435 4.32 -4.52 -19.56
C GLN A 435 2.93 -3.89 -19.59
N TYR A 436 2.03 -4.50 -20.34
CA TYR A 436 0.63 -4.12 -20.45
C TYR A 436 -0.26 -5.13 -19.71
N SER A 437 -1.22 -4.63 -18.94
CA SER A 437 -2.29 -5.41 -18.31
C SER A 437 -3.65 -4.77 -18.52
N GLN A 438 -4.69 -5.62 -18.65
CA GLN A 438 -6.05 -5.20 -18.93
C GLN A 438 -7.04 -5.92 -17.99
N ASN A 439 -7.90 -5.15 -17.34
CA ASN A 439 -9.01 -5.60 -16.49
C ASN A 439 -8.61 -6.69 -15.48
N GLY A 440 -7.58 -6.41 -14.65
CA GLY A 440 -7.12 -7.30 -13.56
C GLY A 440 -6.56 -8.67 -13.95
N LYS A 441 -6.64 -9.05 -15.24
CA LYS A 441 -6.29 -10.41 -15.69
C LYS A 441 -4.80 -10.69 -15.51
N ASN A 442 -4.49 -11.81 -14.86
CA ASN A 442 -3.13 -12.35 -14.64
C ASN A 442 -2.28 -12.58 -15.91
N LYS A 443 -2.82 -12.35 -17.12
CA LYS A 443 -2.08 -12.39 -18.39
C LYS A 443 -1.55 -11.00 -18.75
N GLN A 444 -0.45 -10.60 -18.11
CA GLN A 444 0.32 -9.46 -18.56
C GLN A 444 1.04 -9.78 -19.88
N LYS A 445 1.13 -8.81 -20.78
CA LYS A 445 1.90 -8.93 -22.04
C LYS A 445 3.13 -8.02 -21.98
N LYS A 446 4.31 -8.58 -22.23
CA LYS A 446 5.52 -7.78 -22.45
C LYS A 446 5.39 -7.05 -23.79
N VAL A 447 5.47 -5.72 -23.75
CA VAL A 447 5.31 -4.82 -24.91
C VAL A 447 6.68 -4.46 -25.49
N SER A 448 7.68 -4.25 -24.63
CA SER A 448 9.08 -4.10 -24.99
C SER A 448 10.02 -4.69 -23.93
N GLN A 449 11.23 -5.02 -24.38
CA GLN A 449 12.43 -5.15 -23.54
C GLN A 449 13.58 -4.61 -24.39
N GLU A 450 14.27 -3.58 -23.89
CA GLU A 450 15.33 -2.93 -24.65
C GLU A 450 16.50 -2.55 -23.71
N GLU A 451 17.73 -2.75 -24.17
CA GLU A 451 18.94 -2.33 -23.45
C GLU A 451 19.10 -0.80 -23.57
N PHE A 452 19.24 -0.16 -22.41
CA PHE A 452 19.20 1.28 -22.24
C PHE A 452 20.60 1.88 -22.14
N ASN A 453 20.75 3.08 -22.69
CA ASN A 453 21.67 4.07 -22.15
C ASN A 453 20.94 5.41 -22.05
N SER A 454 21.28 6.20 -21.04
CA SER A 454 20.62 7.44 -20.58
C SER A 454 20.41 8.56 -21.63
N LEU A 455 20.90 8.36 -22.86
CA LEU A 455 20.84 9.31 -23.96
C LEU A 455 19.68 9.02 -24.93
N LYS A 456 18.98 7.88 -24.77
CA LYS A 456 17.80 7.52 -25.56
C LYS A 456 16.50 7.91 -24.85
N SER A 457 15.46 8.17 -25.63
CA SER A 457 14.06 8.06 -25.19
C SER A 457 13.44 6.76 -25.71
N PHE A 458 12.38 6.29 -25.04
CA PHE A 458 11.67 5.06 -25.40
C PHE A 458 10.20 5.30 -25.74
N PRO A 459 9.77 5.08 -26.99
CA PRO A 459 8.37 5.23 -27.38
C PRO A 459 7.51 4.05 -26.90
N MET A 460 6.46 4.35 -26.12
CA MET A 460 5.49 3.34 -25.70
C MET A 460 4.61 2.89 -26.87
N LYS A 461 4.78 1.64 -27.31
CA LYS A 461 3.93 1.01 -28.32
C LYS A 461 2.53 0.77 -27.74
N HIS A 462 1.49 1.28 -28.39
CA HIS A 462 0.10 1.02 -27.97
C HIS A 462 -0.23 -0.47 -28.19
N ALA A 463 -0.50 -1.17 -27.09
CA ALA A 463 -0.85 -2.60 -27.05
C ALA A 463 -2.34 -2.83 -26.76
N GLY A 464 -3.09 -1.77 -26.42
CA GLY A 464 -4.50 -1.77 -26.05
C GLY A 464 -4.80 -0.78 -24.91
N GLU A 465 -6.06 -0.76 -24.48
CA GLU A 465 -6.56 0.01 -23.35
C GLU A 465 -6.29 -0.69 -22.01
N GLY A 466 -5.61 -0.02 -21.08
CA GLY A 466 -5.19 -0.64 -19.81
C GLY A 466 -3.99 0.03 -19.15
N VAL A 467 -3.42 -0.63 -18.15
CA VAL A 467 -2.25 -0.13 -17.40
C VAL A 467 -0.94 -0.60 -18.03
N TYR A 468 -0.01 0.34 -18.15
CA TYR A 468 1.35 0.14 -18.67
C TYR A 468 2.32 0.33 -17.51
N HIS A 469 3.08 -0.72 -17.22
CA HIS A 469 4.13 -0.74 -16.22
C HIS A 469 5.45 -0.42 -16.90
N ILE A 470 6.12 0.62 -16.42
CA ILE A 470 7.37 1.13 -16.97
C ILE A 470 8.44 0.84 -15.92
N MET A 471 9.30 -0.12 -16.25
CA MET A 471 10.18 -0.79 -15.31
C MET A 471 11.62 -0.64 -15.80
N LEU A 472 12.39 0.19 -15.10
CA LEU A 472 13.78 0.50 -15.43
C LEU A 472 14.69 -0.11 -14.38
N ASP A 473 15.54 -1.04 -14.80
CA ASP A 473 16.71 -1.47 -14.03
C ASP A 473 17.92 -0.67 -14.52
N VAL A 474 18.46 0.18 -13.65
CA VAL A 474 19.54 1.14 -13.94
C VAL A 474 20.82 0.71 -13.23
N ASN A 475 21.90 0.57 -14.00
CA ASN A 475 23.26 0.39 -13.51
C ASN A 475 24.09 1.60 -13.97
N GLY A 476 25.09 1.99 -13.18
CA GLY A 476 25.95 3.10 -13.58
C GLY A 476 27.10 3.34 -12.63
N LYS A 477 27.83 4.44 -12.86
CA LYS A 477 28.92 4.92 -12.03
C LYS A 477 28.74 6.39 -11.67
N THR A 478 29.13 6.72 -10.46
CA THR A 478 29.39 8.11 -10.06
C THR A 478 30.52 8.71 -10.90
N THR A 479 30.65 10.04 -10.95
CA THR A 479 31.79 10.74 -11.58
C THR A 479 33.14 10.41 -10.94
N LYS A 480 33.13 9.76 -9.76
CA LYS A 480 34.30 9.20 -9.05
C LYS A 480 34.56 7.72 -9.39
N GLY A 481 33.85 7.16 -10.37
CA GLY A 481 34.04 5.79 -10.89
C GLY A 481 33.42 4.66 -10.06
N ALA A 482 32.83 4.96 -8.90
CA ALA A 482 32.19 3.94 -8.06
C ALA A 482 30.81 3.57 -8.59
N SER A 483 30.56 2.26 -8.70
CA SER A 483 29.31 1.69 -9.24
C SER A 483 28.12 1.86 -8.30
N PHE A 484 26.93 1.99 -8.89
CA PHE A 484 25.63 1.89 -8.22
C PHE A 484 24.66 1.08 -9.10
N GLU A 485 23.57 0.61 -8.49
CA GLU A 485 22.38 0.15 -9.21
C GLU A 485 21.11 0.66 -8.51
N ARG A 486 20.03 0.81 -9.26
CA ARG A 486 18.68 1.19 -8.81
C ARG A 486 17.63 0.52 -9.70
N THR A 487 16.41 0.44 -9.18
CA THR A 487 15.22 0.09 -9.94
C THR A 487 14.19 1.21 -9.80
N ILE A 488 13.56 1.60 -10.90
CA ILE A 488 12.46 2.57 -10.90
C ILE A 488 11.24 1.90 -11.53
N LEU A 489 10.08 2.09 -10.90
CA LEU A 489 8.78 1.61 -11.33
C LEU A 489 7.83 2.79 -11.42
N HIS A 490 7.21 2.98 -12.59
CA HIS A 490 6.19 3.98 -12.82
C HIS A 490 5.03 3.33 -13.58
N THR A 491 3.77 3.74 -13.34
CA THR A 491 2.63 3.22 -14.10
C THR A 491 1.80 4.33 -14.73
N VAL A 492 1.32 4.08 -15.94
CA VAL A 492 0.40 4.97 -16.66
C VAL A 492 -0.77 4.17 -17.20
N TYR A 493 -1.94 4.79 -17.30
CA TYR A 493 -3.08 4.21 -18.02
C TYR A 493 -3.12 4.77 -19.44
N MET A 494 -3.46 3.92 -20.42
CA MET A 494 -3.72 4.34 -21.79
C MET A 494 -5.15 3.96 -22.17
N ASP A 495 -5.93 4.90 -22.70
CA ASP A 495 -7.30 4.63 -23.15
C ASP A 495 -7.35 3.96 -24.54
N ALA A 496 -8.55 3.60 -24.99
CA ALA A 496 -8.78 3.04 -26.33
C ALA A 496 -8.41 3.97 -27.50
N ASN A 497 -8.25 5.28 -27.27
CA ASN A 497 -7.77 6.26 -28.26
C ASN A 497 -6.23 6.39 -28.23
N GLY A 498 -5.57 5.72 -27.29
CA GLY A 498 -4.15 5.83 -27.04
C GLY A 498 -3.74 7.06 -26.22
N LYS A 499 -4.66 7.81 -25.63
CA LYS A 499 -4.33 8.92 -24.72
C LYS A 499 -3.77 8.36 -23.42
N VAL A 500 -2.68 8.95 -22.94
CA VAL A 500 -1.99 8.54 -21.71
C VAL A 500 -2.49 9.38 -20.52
N TYR A 501 -2.60 8.73 -19.37
CA TYR A 501 -2.91 9.30 -18.07
C TYR A 501 -1.84 8.84 -17.09
N GLN A 502 -1.19 9.78 -16.40
CA GLN A 502 -0.05 9.55 -15.51
C GLN A 502 -0.30 10.19 -14.12
N PRO A 503 0.42 9.77 -13.05
CA PRO A 503 0.29 10.31 -11.69
C PRO A 503 0.39 11.85 -11.58
#